data_AF-A0A800A5F3-F1
#
_entry.id   AF-A0A800A5F3-F1
#
_cell.length_a   1.000
_cell.length_b   1.000
_cell.length_c   1.000
_cell.angle_alpha   90.00
_cell.angle_beta   90.00
_cell.angle_gamma   90.00
#
_symmetry.space_group_name_H-M   'P 1'
#
loop_
_entity.id
_entity.type
_entity.pdbx_description
1 polymer ?
#
loop_
_entity_poly.entity_id
_entity_poly.type
_entity_poly.pdbx_seq_one_letter_code
_entity_poly.pdbx_strand_id
1 'polypeptide(L)' 'KGENGTQFVHTLNGSGLAVGRTLIAVLENYQQADGSVVVPDALRPYMGGLEVIPANGG' A
#
# COMPACT_ATOMS: atom_id res chain seq x y z
N LYS A 1 -32.61 -5.03 35.40
CA LYS A 1 -33.51 -5.89 34.61
C LYS A 1 -32.66 -6.45 33.48
N GLY A 2 -32.29 -7.73 33.54
CA GLY A 2 -31.35 -8.32 32.59
C GLY A 2 -31.95 -8.37 31.19
N GLU A 3 -31.32 -7.71 30.24
CA GLU A 3 -31.73 -7.71 28.84
C GLU A 3 -31.24 -9.02 28.21
N ASN A 4 -31.96 -10.11 28.48
CA ASN A 4 -31.76 -11.39 27.80
C ASN A 4 -32.31 -11.33 26.37
N GLY A 5 -31.61 -10.61 25.49
CA GLY A 5 -31.93 -10.54 24.06
C GLY A 5 -30.69 -10.22 23.23
N THR A 6 -30.47 -10.95 22.15
CA THR A 6 -29.40 -10.70 21.18
C THR A 6 -29.48 -9.26 20.67
N GLN A 7 -28.39 -8.49 20.80
CA GLN A 7 -28.31 -7.11 20.30
C GLN A 7 -27.50 -7.07 19.00
N PHE A 8 -27.87 -6.16 18.08
CA PHE A 8 -27.12 -5.95 16.85
C PHE A 8 -25.77 -5.29 17.14
N VAL A 9 -24.70 -5.81 16.54
CA VAL A 9 -23.38 -5.16 16.56
C VAL A 9 -23.34 -3.98 15.60
N HIS A 10 -22.57 -2.95 15.96
CA HIS A 10 -22.20 -1.89 15.03
C HIS A 10 -21.11 -2.39 14.08
N THR A 11 -21.20 -2.01 12.81
CA THR A 11 -20.18 -2.33 11.80
C THR A 11 -19.38 -1.08 11.45
N LEU A 12 -18.08 -1.26 11.21
CA LEU A 12 -17.18 -0.26 10.65
C LEU A 12 -16.50 -0.86 9.43
N ASN A 13 -16.28 -0.05 8.40
CA ASN A 13 -15.39 -0.40 7.30
C ASN A 13 -14.44 0.75 6.98
N GLY A 14 -13.33 0.40 6.35
CA GLY A 14 -12.31 1.33 5.86
C GLY A 14 -11.48 0.62 4.81
N SER A 15 -10.92 1.37 3.87
CA SER A 15 -10.04 0.77 2.86
C SER A 15 -8.74 0.30 3.51
N GLY A 16 -8.39 -0.98 3.33
CA GLY A 16 -7.06 -1.48 3.70
C GLY A 16 -5.97 -0.90 2.80
N LEU A 17 -6.21 -0.88 1.48
CA LEU A 17 -5.40 -0.16 0.50
C LEU A 17 -6.15 0.00 -0.83
N ALA A 18 -6.09 1.18 -1.44
CA ALA A 18 -6.56 1.38 -2.81
C ALA A 18 -5.39 1.18 -3.80
N VAL A 19 -5.11 -0.07 -4.17
CA VAL A 19 -3.89 -0.50 -4.89
C VAL A 19 -3.47 0.44 -6.02
N GLY A 20 -4.39 0.82 -6.92
CA GLY A 20 -4.05 1.72 -8.04
C GLY A 20 -3.60 3.11 -7.61
N ARG A 21 -4.25 3.71 -6.59
CA ARG A 21 -3.86 5.02 -6.06
C ARG A 21 -2.53 4.95 -5.31
N THR A 22 -2.33 3.87 -4.55
CA THR A 22 -1.07 3.66 -3.83
C THR A 22 0.09 3.46 -4.79
N LEU A 23 -0.10 2.74 -5.91
CA LEU A 23 0.94 2.57 -6.91
C LEU A 23 1.39 3.93 -7.46
N ILE A 24 0.46 4.78 -7.90
CA ILE A 24 0.79 6.10 -8.44
C ILE A 24 1.53 6.95 -7.40
N ALA A 25 1.03 6.98 -6.15
CA ALA A 25 1.68 7.72 -5.07
C ALA A 25 3.12 7.24 -4.83
N VAL A 26 3.38 5.93 -4.86
CA VAL A 26 4.75 5.40 -4.72
C VAL A 26 5.63 5.83 -5.90
N LEU A 27 5.14 5.73 -7.13
CA LEU A 27 5.90 6.15 -8.31
C LEU A 27 6.26 7.64 -8.26
N GLU A 28 5.30 8.51 -7.95
CA GLU A 28 5.53 9.96 -7.90
C GLU A 28 6.47 10.40 -6.78
N ASN A 29 6.38 9.77 -5.59
CA ASN A 29 7.16 10.20 -4.43
C ASN A 29 8.59 9.64 -4.41
N TYR A 30 8.86 8.57 -5.16
CA TYR A 30 10.15 7.88 -5.15
C TYR A 30 10.83 7.87 -6.52
N GLN A 31 10.32 8.63 -7.49
CA GLN A 31 10.98 8.82 -8.77
C GLN A 31 12.24 9.67 -8.61
N GLN A 32 13.31 9.22 -9.25
CA GLN A 32 14.60 9.89 -9.35
C GLN A 32 14.67 10.71 -10.65
N ALA A 33 15.64 11.64 -10.73
CA ALA A 33 15.81 12.50 -11.90
C ALA A 33 16.12 11.75 -13.20
N ASP A 34 16.67 10.53 -13.12
CA ASP A 34 16.94 9.64 -14.26
C ASP A 34 15.72 8.79 -14.67
N GLY A 35 14.58 8.97 -13.99
CA GLY A 35 13.33 8.25 -14.22
C GLY A 35 13.22 6.90 -13.49
N SER A 36 14.26 6.44 -12.79
CA SER A 36 14.18 5.25 -11.94
C SER A 36 13.30 5.52 -10.70
N VAL A 37 12.79 4.47 -10.06
CA VAL A 37 11.99 4.58 -8.84
C VAL A 37 12.67 3.82 -7.72
N VAL A 38 13.01 4.51 -6.63
CA VAL A 38 13.52 3.86 -5.41
C VAL A 38 12.41 3.07 -4.75
N VAL A 39 12.64 1.80 -4.44
CA VAL A 39 11.69 0.97 -3.71
C VAL A 39 11.71 1.37 -2.22
N PRO A 40 10.56 1.80 -1.64
CA PRO A 40 10.47 2.09 -0.22
C PRO A 40 10.94 0.91 0.63
N ASP A 41 11.70 1.16 1.70
CA ASP A 41 12.30 0.10 2.52
C ASP A 41 11.28 -0.94 2.99
N ALA A 42 10.06 -0.50 3.33
CA ALA A 42 8.96 -1.35 3.76
C ALA A 42 8.46 -2.33 2.67
N LEU A 43 8.68 -2.03 1.39
CA LEU A 43 8.23 -2.86 0.25
C LEU A 43 9.30 -3.86 -0.21
N ARG A 44 10.59 -3.62 0.08
CA ARG A 44 11.71 -4.46 -0.39
C ARG A 44 11.56 -5.95 -0.05
N PRO A 45 11.11 -6.35 1.15
CA PRO A 45 10.91 -7.78 1.48
C PRO A 45 9.88 -8.47 0.58
N TYR A 46 8.91 -7.72 0.06
CA TYR A 46 7.86 -8.23 -0.83
C TYR A 46 8.28 -8.22 -2.31
N MET A 47 9.39 -7.56 -2.63
CA MET A 47 9.90 -7.40 -3.99
C MET A 47 11.22 -8.17 -4.21
N GLY A 48 11.49 -9.21 -3.41
CA GLY A 48 12.69 -10.02 -3.54
C GLY A 48 13.99 -9.28 -3.18
N GLY A 49 13.90 -8.24 -2.36
CA GLY A 49 15.03 -7.39 -2.01
C GLY A 49 15.37 -6.32 -3.06
N LEU A 50 14.53 -6.14 -4.09
CA LEU A 50 14.74 -5.10 -5.09
C LEU A 50 14.75 -3.71 -4.44
N GLU A 51 15.80 -2.93 -4.73
CA GLU A 51 15.97 -1.59 -4.17
C GLU A 51 15.55 -0.47 -5.13
N VAL A 52 15.60 -0.73 -6.44
CA VAL A 52 15.29 0.27 -7.48
C VAL A 52 14.58 -0.40 -8.66
N ILE A 53 13.56 0.25 -9.19
CA ILE A 53 12.93 -0.08 -10.48
C ILE A 53 13.59 0.82 -11.55
N PRO A 54 14.24 0.27 -12.59
CA PRO A 54 14.88 1.07 -13.62
C PRO A 54 13.85 1.75 -14.53
N ALA A 55 14.19 2.94 -15.05
CA ALA A 55 13.32 3.75 -15.92
C ALA A 55 12.96 3.02 -17.23
N ASN A 56 13.89 2.21 -17.73
CA ASN A 56 13.73 1.38 -18.92
C ASN A 56 13.78 -0.07 -18.45
N GLY A 57 12.82 -0.90 -18.87
CA GLY A 57 12.67 -2.30 -18.43
C GLY A 57 13.78 -3.22 -18.92
N GLY A 58 14.99 -3.02 -18.37
CA GLY A 58 16.13 -3.92 -18.48
C GLY A 58 15.99 -5.13 -17.59
#